data_AF-A0A086PZD9-F1
#
_entry.id   AF-A0A086PZD9-F1
#
_cell.length_a   1.000
_cell.length_b   1.000
_cell.length_c   1.000
_cell.angle_alpha   90.00
_cell.angle_beta   90.00
_cell.angle_gamma   90.00
#
_symmetry.space_group_name_H-M   'P 1'
#
loop_
_entity.id
_entity.type
_entity.pdbx_description
1 polymer ?
#
loop_
_entity_poly.entity_id
_entity_poly.type
_entity_poly.pdbx_seq_one_letter_code
_entity_poly.pdbx_strand_id
1 'polypeptide(L)'
;EEGWPSMSWEAATVMLFIVTLLIAVHSEYLVGSIHDVVTNYGLPESFIGVILLPIVGNAAEHLTAVTVAMKNKVDLAMGVAVGSSAQIALFVFPFTVCAGWVLDQPLTLAVQPMNALVLLMAVLVAMAIVQDGESNWLEGVMLMAAYLMIAIVF
;
A
#
# COMPACT_ATOMS: atom_id res chain seq x y z
N GLU A 1 -19.60 -5.56 -28.86
CA GLU A 1 -18.39 -5.25 -28.07
C GLU A 1 -18.44 -3.76 -27.76
N GLU A 2 -18.77 -3.37 -26.54
CA GLU A 2 -18.66 -1.97 -26.12
C GLU A 2 -17.16 -1.64 -26.05
N GLY A 3 -16.68 -0.93 -27.07
CA GLY A 3 -15.33 -0.42 -27.12
C GLY A 3 -15.14 0.58 -25.99
N TRP A 4 -14.41 0.18 -24.96
CA TRP A 4 -13.97 1.10 -23.92
C TRP A 4 -13.25 2.27 -24.59
N PRO A 5 -13.50 3.52 -24.17
CA PRO A 5 -12.80 4.67 -24.74
C PRO A 5 -11.29 4.47 -24.55
N SER A 6 -10.56 4.29 -25.66
CA SER A 6 -9.12 4.06 -25.67
C SER A 6 -8.39 5.39 -25.85
N MET A 7 -7.46 5.71 -24.95
CA MET A 7 -6.56 6.85 -25.13
C MET A 7 -5.46 6.51 -26.14
N SER A 8 -5.03 7.49 -26.94
CA SER A 8 -3.83 7.32 -27.77
C SER A 8 -2.58 7.19 -26.89
N TRP A 9 -1.54 6.53 -27.38
CA TRP A 9 -0.32 6.31 -26.60
C TRP A 9 0.36 7.64 -26.24
N GLU A 10 0.30 8.64 -27.14
CA GLU A 10 0.84 9.98 -26.88
C GLU A 10 0.08 10.65 -25.73
N ALA A 11 -1.26 10.61 -25.77
CA ALA A 11 -2.10 11.18 -24.73
C ALA A 11 -1.88 10.47 -23.38
N ALA A 12 -1.74 9.15 -23.39
CA ALA A 12 -1.46 8.36 -22.18
C ALA A 12 -0.09 8.70 -21.58
N THR A 13 0.96 8.80 -22.39
CA THR A 13 2.31 9.17 -21.93
C THR A 13 2.35 10.59 -21.36
N VAL A 14 1.73 11.56 -22.05
CA VAL A 14 1.67 12.95 -21.58
C VAL A 14 0.89 13.05 -20.28
N MET A 15 -0.26 12.38 -20.18
CA MET A 15 -1.07 12.38 -18.97
C MET A 15 -0.33 11.73 -17.80
N LEU A 16 0.31 10.58 -18.02
CA LEU A 16 1.12 9.91 -17.00
C LEU A 16 2.21 10.84 -16.47
N PHE A 17 2.97 11.47 -17.36
CA PHE A 17 4.04 12.38 -16.99
C PHE A 17 3.54 13.57 -16.15
N ILE A 18 2.44 14.21 -16.57
CA ILE A 18 1.84 15.34 -15.84
C ILE A 18 1.38 14.90 -14.45
N VAL A 19 0.66 13.78 -14.35
CA VAL A 19 0.16 13.26 -13.07
C VAL A 19 1.32 12.89 -12.15
N THR A 20 2.39 12.27 -12.67
CA THR A 20 3.59 11.96 -11.89
C THR A 20 4.25 13.22 -11.32
N LEU A 21 4.37 14.28 -12.10
CA LEU A 21 4.93 15.56 -11.60
C LEU A 21 4.04 16.18 -10.52
N LEU A 22 2.72 16.16 -10.70
CA LEU A 22 1.79 16.65 -9.68
C LEU A 22 1.92 15.86 -8.39
N ILE A 23 1.96 14.52 -8.46
CA ILE A 23 2.15 13.65 -7.29
C ILE A 23 3.48 13.95 -6.61
N ALA A 24 4.57 14.17 -7.35
CA ALA A 24 5.87 14.52 -6.78
C ALA A 24 5.82 15.82 -5.96
N VAL A 25 5.17 16.87 -6.48
CA VAL A 25 4.98 18.14 -5.75
C VAL A 25 4.14 17.93 -4.49
N HIS A 26 3.05 17.17 -4.58
CA HIS A 26 2.21 16.89 -3.41
C HIS A 26 2.92 16.01 -2.37
N SER A 27 3.79 15.10 -2.81
CA SER A 27 4.60 14.27 -1.90
C SER A 27 5.57 15.11 -1.07
N GLU A 28 6.15 16.17 -1.65
CA GLU A 28 7.03 17.08 -0.92
C GLU A 28 6.25 17.82 0.19
N TYR A 29 5.06 18.34 -0.14
CA TYR A 29 4.19 18.98 0.85
C TYR A 29 3.72 18.00 1.93
N LEU A 30 3.38 16.77 1.54
CA LEU A 30 2.96 15.72 2.46
C LEU A 30 4.07 15.39 3.45
N VAL A 31 5.27 15.07 2.96
CA VAL A 31 6.43 14.74 3.81
C VAL A 31 6.80 15.93 4.71
N GLY A 32 6.81 17.15 4.19
CA GLY A 32 7.06 18.36 4.97
C GLY A 32 6.05 18.58 6.10
N SER A 33 4.79 18.16 5.91
CA SER A 33 3.75 18.30 6.93
C SER A 33 3.79 17.25 8.04
N ILE A 34 4.52 16.14 7.87
CA ILE A 34 4.54 15.04 8.86
C ILE A 34 5.02 15.54 10.22
N HIS A 35 6.10 16.33 10.27
CA HIS A 35 6.65 16.83 11.52
C HIS A 35 5.66 17.73 12.27
N ASP A 36 4.94 18.60 11.54
CA ASP A 36 3.91 19.46 12.12
C ASP A 36 2.71 18.65 12.63
N VAL A 37 2.34 17.56 11.95
CA VAL A 37 1.27 16.67 12.40
C VAL A 37 1.66 15.95 13.69
N VAL A 38 2.89 15.43 13.76
CA VAL A 38 3.41 14.74 14.94
C VAL A 38 3.44 15.68 16.15
N THR A 39 3.94 16.90 15.97
CA THR A 39 4.10 17.87 17.06
C THR A 39 2.78 18.49 17.52
N ASN A 40 1.87 18.82 16.61
CA ASN A 40 0.62 19.52 16.96
C ASN A 40 -0.54 18.57 17.32
N TYR A 41 -0.59 17.37 16.74
CA TYR A 41 -1.69 16.42 16.94
C TYR A 41 -1.27 15.19 17.76
N GLY A 42 0.02 15.05 18.10
CA GLY A 42 0.52 13.95 18.92
C GLY A 42 0.45 12.58 18.26
N LEU A 43 0.32 12.53 16.93
CA LEU A 43 0.30 11.28 16.17
C LEU A 43 1.74 10.74 16.02
N PRO A 44 2.02 9.49 16.40
CA PRO A 44 3.35 8.90 16.21
C PRO A 44 3.76 8.86 14.74
N GLU A 45 5.03 9.13 14.45
CA GLU A 45 5.60 8.96 13.09
C GLU A 45 5.41 7.53 12.58
N SER A 46 5.47 6.54 13.47
CA SER A 46 5.21 5.12 13.18
C SER A 46 3.78 4.90 12.68
N PHE A 47 2.78 5.50 13.32
CA PHE A 47 1.38 5.40 12.92
C PHE A 47 1.16 6.06 11.55
N ILE A 48 1.73 7.25 11.32
CA ILE A 48 1.62 7.95 10.04
C ILE A 48 2.24 7.10 8.93
N GLY A 49 3.45 6.58 9.15
CA GLY A 49 4.20 5.82 8.16
C GLY A 49 3.62 4.45 7.85
N VAL A 50 3.15 3.71 8.86
CA VAL A 50 2.70 2.31 8.71
C VAL A 50 1.20 2.21 8.40
N ILE A 51 0.38 3.16 8.88
CA ILE A 51 -1.08 3.09 8.74
C ILE A 51 -1.59 4.15 7.77
N LEU A 52 -1.30 5.42 8.01
CA LEU A 52 -1.96 6.52 7.28
C LEU A 52 -1.49 6.61 5.83
N LEU A 53 -0.16 6.64 5.60
CA LEU A 53 0.40 6.79 4.26
C LEU A 53 0.03 5.64 3.30
N PRO A 54 0.10 4.35 3.69
CA PRO A 54 -0.30 3.26 2.81
C PRO A 54 -1.79 3.25 2.44
N ILE A 55 -2.67 3.68 3.36
CA ILE A 55 -4.11 3.79 3.05
C ILE A 55 -4.34 4.80 1.92
N VAL A 56 -3.70 5.97 1.99
CA VAL A 56 -3.85 7.02 0.98
C VAL A 56 -3.15 6.62 -0.32
N GLY A 57 -1.92 6.10 -0.23
CA GLY A 57 -1.13 5.70 -1.38
C GLY A 57 -1.76 4.58 -2.21
N ASN A 58 -2.44 3.63 -1.54
CA ASN A 58 -3.04 2.46 -2.19
C ASN A 58 -4.57 2.57 -2.34
N ALA A 59 -5.17 3.74 -2.05
CA ALA A 59 -6.63 3.91 -2.05
C ALA A 59 -7.27 3.53 -3.38
N ALA A 60 -6.67 3.91 -4.51
CA ALA A 60 -7.18 3.59 -5.84
C ALA A 60 -7.16 2.08 -6.13
N GLU A 61 -6.11 1.39 -5.68
CA GLU A 61 -6.00 -0.08 -5.80
C GLU A 61 -7.02 -0.78 -4.91
N HIS A 62 -7.22 -0.31 -3.68
CA HIS A 62 -8.25 -0.83 -2.77
C HIS A 62 -9.66 -0.67 -3.37
N LEU A 63 -9.99 0.50 -3.91
CA LEU A 63 -11.27 0.75 -4.58
C LEU A 63 -11.48 -0.19 -5.76
N THR A 64 -10.42 -0.41 -6.55
CA THR A 64 -10.45 -1.33 -7.69
C THR A 64 -10.66 -2.77 -7.23
N ALA A 65 -9.89 -3.23 -6.24
CA ALA A 65 -9.99 -4.58 -5.69
C ALA A 65 -11.38 -4.86 -5.11
N VAL A 66 -11.92 -3.94 -4.30
CA VAL A 66 -13.28 -4.07 -3.73
C VAL A 66 -14.33 -4.08 -4.84
N THR A 67 -14.23 -3.20 -5.83
CA THR A 67 -15.19 -3.15 -6.94
C THR A 67 -15.17 -4.44 -7.78
N VAL A 68 -14.00 -5.02 -7.99
CA VAL A 68 -13.82 -6.28 -8.71
C VAL A 68 -14.32 -7.47 -7.87
N ALA A 69 -14.06 -7.48 -6.56
CA ALA A 69 -14.58 -8.48 -5.64
C ALA A 69 -16.12 -8.46 -5.59
N MET A 70 -16.74 -7.28 -5.53
CA MET A 70 -18.21 -7.11 -5.58
C MET A 70 -18.84 -7.64 -6.88
N LYS A 71 -18.06 -7.77 -7.96
CA LYS A 71 -18.48 -8.40 -9.22
C LYS A 71 -18.25 -9.91 -9.24
N ASN A 72 -18.07 -10.52 -8.06
CA ASN A 72 -17.80 -11.94 -7.87
C ASN A 72 -16.53 -12.42 -8.59
N LYS A 73 -15.51 -11.55 -8.69
CA LYS A 73 -14.20 -11.85 -9.28
C LYS A 73 -13.11 -11.77 -8.22
N VAL A 74 -13.26 -12.57 -7.16
CA VAL A 74 -12.38 -12.54 -5.98
C VAL A 74 -10.93 -12.88 -6.36
N ASP A 75 -10.70 -13.81 -7.28
CA ASP A 75 -9.35 -14.15 -7.77
C ASP A 75 -8.61 -12.94 -8.37
N LEU A 76 -9.33 -12.09 -9.12
CA LEU A 76 -8.74 -10.87 -9.69
C LEU A 76 -8.46 -9.83 -8.60
N ALA A 77 -9.34 -9.71 -7.60
CA ALA A 77 -9.13 -8.82 -6.46
C ALA A 77 -7.92 -9.25 -5.63
N MET A 78 -7.76 -10.56 -5.39
CA MET A 78 -6.60 -11.16 -4.75
C MET A 78 -5.33 -10.94 -5.57
N GLY A 79 -5.41 -11.04 -6.89
CA GLY A 79 -4.30 -10.73 -7.80
C GLY A 79 -3.82 -9.29 -7.67
N VAL A 80 -4.73 -8.32 -7.53
CA VAL A 80 -4.38 -6.91 -7.28
C VAL A 80 -3.68 -6.76 -5.92
N ALA A 81 -4.24 -7.31 -4.84
CA ALA A 81 -3.71 -7.15 -3.49
C ALA A 81 -2.34 -7.84 -3.28
N VAL A 82 -2.23 -9.12 -3.68
CA VAL A 82 -1.00 -9.90 -3.54
C VAL A 82 0.07 -9.40 -4.51
N GLY A 83 -0.33 -9.03 -5.74
CA GLY A 83 0.58 -8.45 -6.73
C GLY A 83 1.22 -7.14 -6.26
N SER A 84 0.42 -6.21 -5.75
CA SER A 84 0.90 -4.94 -5.17
C SER A 84 1.83 -5.19 -3.96
N SER A 85 1.44 -6.10 -3.05
CA SER A 85 2.28 -6.47 -1.89
C SER A 85 3.62 -7.07 -2.30
N ALA A 86 3.63 -7.98 -3.28
CA ALA A 86 4.85 -8.58 -3.80
C ALA A 86 5.73 -7.55 -4.52
N GLN A 87 5.15 -6.62 -5.27
CA GLN A 87 5.87 -5.53 -5.92
C GLN A 87 6.57 -4.63 -4.89
N ILE A 88 5.88 -4.28 -3.80
CA ILE A 88 6.48 -3.49 -2.72
C ILE A 88 7.65 -4.24 -2.08
N ALA A 89 7.44 -5.52 -1.73
CA ALA A 89 8.44 -6.32 -1.02
C ALA A 89 9.68 -6.66 -1.88
N LEU A 90 9.48 -7.02 -3.15
CA LEU A 90 10.54 -7.54 -4.02
C LEU A 90 11.21 -6.46 -4.85
N PHE A 91 10.54 -5.34 -5.12
CA PHE A 91 11.07 -4.28 -5.96
C PHE A 91 11.18 -2.94 -5.24
N VAL A 92 10.06 -2.37 -4.76
CA VAL A 92 10.06 -0.99 -4.25
C VAL A 92 10.96 -0.84 -3.03
N PHE A 93 10.85 -1.73 -2.03
CA PHE A 93 11.64 -1.60 -0.81
C PHE A 93 13.15 -1.79 -1.06
N PRO A 94 13.61 -2.84 -1.76
CA PRO A 94 15.03 -2.97 -2.15
C PRO A 94 15.53 -1.81 -3.01
N PHE A 95 14.72 -1.36 -3.98
CA PHE A 95 15.07 -0.26 -4.85
C PHE A 95 15.27 1.04 -4.07
N THR A 96 14.40 1.35 -3.10
CA THR A 96 14.53 2.53 -2.25
C THR A 96 15.79 2.48 -1.38
N VAL A 97 16.20 1.29 -0.91
CA VAL A 97 17.49 1.12 -0.20
C VAL A 97 18.67 1.44 -1.12
N CYS A 98 18.68 0.89 -2.34
CA CYS A 98 19.72 1.19 -3.33
C CYS A 98 19.75 2.68 -3.70
N ALA A 99 18.58 3.31 -3.89
CA ALA A 99 18.48 4.74 -4.15
C ALA A 99 18.99 5.58 -2.97
N GLY A 100 18.70 5.16 -1.74
CA GLY A 100 19.26 5.76 -0.52
C GLY A 100 20.78 5.75 -0.53
N TRP A 101 21.41 4.63 -0.90
CA TRP A 101 22.88 4.55 -0.99
C TRP A 101 23.47 5.47 -2.06
N VAL A 102 22.80 5.64 -3.20
CA VAL A 102 23.21 6.58 -4.26
C VAL A 102 23.10 8.05 -3.79
N LEU A 103 22.17 8.33 -2.88
CA LEU A 103 21.91 9.66 -2.30
C LEU A 103 22.62 9.88 -0.96
N ASP A 104 23.57 9.02 -0.58
CA ASP A 104 24.30 9.05 0.69
C ASP A 104 23.38 9.04 1.94
N GLN A 105 22.21 8.39 1.84
CA GLN A 105 21.28 8.17 2.95
C GLN A 105 21.46 6.77 3.56
N PRO A 106 21.55 6.64 4.90
CA PRO A 106 21.80 5.36 5.58
C PRO A 106 20.54 4.49 5.69
N LEU A 107 19.88 4.22 4.57
CA LEU A 107 18.71 3.34 4.53
C LEU A 107 19.15 1.87 4.51
N THR A 108 18.46 1.03 5.26
CA THR A 108 18.75 -0.41 5.33
C THR A 108 17.45 -1.21 5.21
N LEU A 109 17.59 -2.50 4.87
CA LEU A 109 16.48 -3.46 4.94
C LEU A 109 16.18 -3.92 6.38
N ALA A 110 16.94 -3.44 7.37
CA ALA A 110 16.75 -3.83 8.76
C ALA A 110 15.49 -3.15 9.30
N VAL A 111 14.42 -3.94 9.41
CA VAL A 111 13.17 -3.50 10.02
C VAL A 111 13.26 -3.71 11.53
N GLN A 112 12.69 -2.80 12.33
CA GLN A 112 12.61 -2.96 13.77
C GLN A 112 11.91 -4.30 14.13
N PRO A 113 12.35 -5.03 15.19
CA PRO A 113 11.82 -6.36 15.51
C PRO A 113 10.29 -6.42 15.65
N MET A 114 9.69 -5.37 16.21
CA MET A 114 8.22 -5.26 16.35
C MET A 114 7.54 -5.22 14.97
N ASN A 115 8.00 -4.38 14.06
CA ASN A 115 7.45 -4.25 12.72
C ASN A 115 7.66 -5.53 11.90
N ALA A 116 8.83 -6.17 12.04
CA ALA A 116 9.11 -7.46 11.41
C ALA A 116 8.15 -8.56 11.90
N LEU A 117 7.87 -8.60 13.21
CA LEU A 117 6.92 -9.54 13.80
C LEU A 117 5.50 -9.29 13.30
N VAL A 118 5.06 -8.02 13.27
CA VAL A 118 3.73 -7.67 12.75
C VAL A 118 3.60 -8.05 11.28
N LEU A 119 4.60 -7.76 10.46
CA LEU A 119 4.62 -8.13 9.04
C LEU A 119 4.53 -9.66 8.87
N LEU A 120 5.32 -10.42 9.64
CA LEU A 120 5.29 -11.88 9.62
C LEU A 120 3.89 -12.41 9.99
N MET A 121 3.30 -11.88 11.07
CA MET A 121 1.96 -12.28 11.51
C MET A 121 0.90 -11.93 10.46
N ALA A 122 0.99 -10.76 9.82
CA ALA A 122 0.07 -10.35 8.76
C ALA A 122 0.13 -11.31 7.57
N VAL A 123 1.33 -11.71 7.14
CA VAL A 123 1.51 -12.69 6.06
C VAL A 123 0.97 -14.06 6.45
N LEU A 124 1.22 -14.54 7.68
CA LEU A 124 0.71 -15.82 8.15
C LEU A 124 -0.82 -15.87 8.22
N VAL A 125 -1.46 -14.80 8.75
CA VAL A 125 -2.92 -14.70 8.82
C VAL A 125 -3.52 -14.64 7.42
N ALA A 126 -2.95 -13.81 6.53
CA ALA A 126 -3.41 -13.72 5.14
C ALA A 126 -3.25 -15.08 4.42
N MET A 127 -2.12 -15.76 4.61
CA MET A 127 -1.89 -17.08 4.01
C MET A 127 -2.90 -18.11 4.53
N ALA A 128 -3.16 -18.15 5.84
CA ALA A 128 -4.10 -19.08 6.43
C ALA A 128 -5.54 -18.90 5.89
N ILE A 129 -5.96 -17.65 5.68
CA ILE A 129 -7.29 -17.34 5.14
C ILE A 129 -7.39 -17.62 3.63
N VAL A 130 -6.30 -17.45 2.87
CA VAL A 130 -6.31 -17.68 1.42
C VAL A 130 -6.15 -19.16 1.06
N GLN A 131 -5.64 -19.99 1.97
CA GLN A 131 -5.23 -21.36 1.69
C GLN A 131 -6.40 -22.32 1.40
N ASP A 132 -7.59 -22.07 1.95
CA ASP A 132 -8.78 -22.89 1.68
C ASP A 132 -9.39 -22.64 0.29
N GLY A 133 -9.01 -21.54 -0.37
CA GLY A 133 -9.45 -21.17 -1.71
C GLY A 133 -10.90 -20.69 -1.78
N GLU A 134 -11.56 -20.50 -0.64
CA GLU A 134 -12.90 -19.94 -0.55
C GLU A 134 -12.83 -18.58 0.16
N SER A 135 -13.91 -17.80 0.11
CA SER A 135 -13.95 -16.52 0.81
C SER A 135 -15.32 -16.31 1.44
N ASN A 136 -15.34 -15.86 2.69
CA ASN A 136 -16.56 -15.53 3.41
C ASN A 136 -16.50 -14.13 4.03
N TRP A 137 -17.67 -13.52 4.26
CA TRP A 137 -17.75 -12.19 4.87
C TRP A 137 -17.12 -12.17 6.28
N LEU A 138 -17.19 -13.28 7.01
CA LEU A 138 -16.61 -13.38 8.36
C LEU A 138 -15.08 -13.32 8.32
N GLU A 139 -14.44 -13.99 7.37
CA GLU A 139 -12.99 -13.91 7.16
C GLU A 139 -12.57 -12.48 6.82
N GLY A 140 -13.35 -11.81 5.97
CA GLY A 140 -13.15 -10.39 5.67
C GLY A 140 -13.22 -9.51 6.92
N VAL A 141 -14.21 -9.72 7.79
CA VAL A 141 -14.32 -9.00 9.07
C VAL A 141 -13.15 -9.33 10.01
N MET A 142 -12.70 -10.58 10.06
CA MET A 142 -11.54 -10.99 10.86
C MET A 142 -10.24 -10.31 10.39
N LEU A 143 -10.02 -10.22 9.07
CA LEU A 143 -8.89 -9.50 8.49
C LEU A 143 -8.93 -8.00 8.83
N MET A 144 -10.10 -7.38 8.71
CA MET A 144 -10.28 -5.97 9.07
C MET A 144 -10.04 -5.74 10.57
N ALA A 145 -10.51 -6.64 11.43
CA ALA A 145 -10.27 -6.57 12.87
C ALA A 145 -8.78 -6.72 13.21
N ALA A 146 -8.08 -7.65 12.55
CA ALA A 146 -6.63 -7.83 12.70
C ALA A 146 -5.87 -6.55 12.29
N TYR A 147 -6.24 -5.95 11.16
CA TYR A 147 -5.65 -4.69 10.71
C TYR A 147 -5.90 -3.54 11.69
N LEU A 148 -7.11 -3.41 12.23
CA LEU A 148 -7.44 -2.39 13.23
C LEU A 148 -6.67 -2.60 14.54
N MET A 149 -6.50 -3.85 14.99
CA MET A 149 -5.67 -4.13 16.17
C MET A 149 -4.21 -3.71 15.94
N ILE A 150 -3.66 -3.99 14.76
CA ILE A 150 -2.33 -3.52 14.38
C ILE A 150 -2.30 -1.98 14.41
N ALA A 151 -3.28 -1.32 13.81
CA ALA A 151 -3.34 0.15 13.80
C ALA A 151 -3.40 0.79 15.19
N ILE A 152 -4.01 0.12 16.18
CA ILE A 152 -4.05 0.61 17.57
C ILE A 152 -2.71 0.41 18.30
N VAL A 153 -1.94 -0.62 17.91
CA VAL A 153 -0.63 -0.92 18.49
C VAL A 153 0.45 0.06 18.02
N PHE A 154 0.29 0.64 16.83
CA PHE A 154 1.22 1.57 16.19
C PHE A 154 1.00 3.03 16.57
#